data_AF-A0A0U3IJD3-F1
#
_entry.id   AF-A0A0U3IJD3-F1
#
_cell.length_a   1.000
_cell.length_b   1.000
_cell.length_c   1.000
_cell.angle_alpha   90.00
_cell.angle_beta   90.00
_cell.angle_gamma   90.00
#
_symmetry.space_group_name_H-M   'P 1'
#
loop_
_entity.id
_entity.type
_entity.pdbx_description
1 polymer ?
#
loop_
_entity_poly.entity_id
_entity_poly.type
_entity_poly.pdbx_seq_one_letter_code
_entity_poly.pdbx_strand_id
1 'polypeptide(L)'
;MKKFSLAVLAALSTTAYASEDITNPLSFSATAGYTFGGDTLGTLVYEDDSDNSVKAGSGLILGGGFNYALSQTFDIRLNASIHLDSADAENGDLTFSRFAWEAIPYY
;
A
#
# COMPACT_ATOMS: atom_id res chain seq x y z
N MET A 1 -15.10 19.69 17.32
CA MET A 1 -14.13 18.62 17.63
C MET A 1 -14.83 17.27 17.72
N LYS A 2 -15.02 16.58 16.60
CA LYS A 2 -15.61 15.23 16.57
C LYS A 2 -14.47 14.22 16.68
N LYS A 3 -14.42 13.48 17.79
CA LYS A 3 -13.42 12.43 18.03
C LYS A 3 -13.77 11.23 17.15
N PHE A 4 -13.00 11.00 16.08
CA PHE A 4 -13.08 9.76 15.32
C PHE A 4 -12.32 8.68 16.09
N SER A 5 -13.08 7.78 16.72
CA SER A 5 -12.54 6.62 17.42
C SER A 5 -11.93 5.64 16.41
N LEU A 6 -10.62 5.45 16.47
CA LEU A 6 -9.87 4.47 15.69
C LEU A 6 -10.23 3.06 16.18
N ALA A 7 -11.12 2.37 15.46
CA ALA A 7 -11.43 0.97 15.73
C ALA A 7 -10.31 0.08 15.14
N VAL A 8 -9.47 -0.47 16.02
CA VAL A 8 -8.48 -1.49 15.67
C VAL A 8 -9.20 -2.77 15.26
N LEU A 9 -9.16 -3.11 13.97
CA LEU A 9 -9.72 -4.34 13.42
C LEU A 9 -8.75 -5.51 13.66
N ALA A 10 -8.64 -5.94 14.91
CA ALA A 10 -7.90 -7.16 15.28
C ALA A 10 -8.86 -8.35 15.27
N ALA A 11 -8.85 -9.17 14.21
CA ALA A 11 -9.06 -10.62 14.23
C ALA A 11 -9.38 -11.18 12.83
N LEU A 12 -8.35 -11.59 12.09
CA LEU A 12 -8.47 -12.63 11.06
C LEU A 12 -7.24 -13.55 11.13
N SER A 13 -7.07 -14.24 12.25
CA SER A 13 -6.14 -15.37 12.35
C SER A 13 -6.86 -16.65 11.95
N THR A 14 -7.02 -16.86 10.64
CA THR A 14 -7.35 -18.19 10.10
C THR A 14 -6.06 -18.99 9.98
N THR A 15 -5.84 -19.93 10.89
CA THR A 15 -4.81 -20.98 10.72
C THR A 15 -5.27 -21.91 9.61
N ALA A 16 -4.72 -21.73 8.40
CA ALA A 16 -4.85 -22.71 7.34
C ALA A 16 -3.93 -23.90 7.66
N TYR A 17 -4.51 -25.08 7.81
CA TYR A 17 -3.77 -26.33 7.92
C TYR A 17 -2.99 -26.58 6.62
N ALA A 18 -1.69 -26.88 6.77
CA ALA A 18 -0.83 -27.30 5.67
C ALA A 18 -1.28 -28.68 5.16
N SER A 19 -1.67 -28.75 3.88
CA SER A 19 -1.84 -29.99 3.14
C SER A 19 -0.59 -30.20 2.27
N GLU A 20 -0.12 -31.45 2.18
CA GLU A 20 1.13 -31.90 1.55
C GLU A 20 1.34 -31.47 0.09
N ASP A 21 2.64 -31.36 -0.23
CA ASP A 21 3.30 -30.95 -1.47
C ASP A 21 2.66 -31.42 -2.78
N ILE A 22 1.89 -30.51 -3.37
CA ILE A 22 2.14 -30.12 -4.76
C ILE A 22 2.91 -28.81 -4.64
N THR A 23 4.22 -28.82 -4.86
CA THR A 23 5.05 -27.60 -4.83
C THR A 23 4.66 -26.75 -6.04
N ASN A 24 3.53 -26.04 -5.94
CA ASN A 24 3.12 -25.08 -6.94
C ASN A 24 4.18 -23.99 -6.95
N PRO A 25 4.96 -23.85 -8.03
CA PRO A 25 6.02 -22.84 -8.07
C PRO A 25 5.45 -21.43 -7.99
N LEU A 26 4.13 -21.26 -8.20
CA LEU A 26 3.43 -20.00 -8.16
C LEU A 26 2.77 -19.76 -6.79
N SER A 27 3.13 -18.65 -6.14
CA SER A 27 2.48 -18.12 -4.94
C SER A 27 1.94 -16.71 -5.19
N PHE A 28 0.86 -16.33 -4.51
CA PHE A 28 0.26 -14.99 -4.64
C PHE A 28 0.43 -14.18 -3.36
N SER A 29 0.45 -12.85 -3.50
CA SER A 29 0.54 -11.91 -2.39
C SER A 29 -0.39 -10.72 -2.64
N ALA A 30 -0.86 -10.12 -1.55
CA ALA A 30 -1.61 -8.88 -1.55
C ALA A 30 -0.94 -7.91 -0.57
N THR A 31 -0.92 -6.64 -0.93
CA THR A 31 -0.31 -5.57 -0.14
C THR A 31 -1.36 -4.53 0.17
N ALA A 32 -1.50 -4.18 1.45
CA ALA A 32 -2.31 -3.06 1.89
C ALA A 32 -1.60 -2.39 3.07
N GLY A 33 -1.50 -1.07 3.06
CA GLY A 33 -0.85 -0.32 4.13
C GLY A 33 -1.06 1.17 4.02
N TYR A 34 -0.75 1.90 5.10
CA TYR A 34 -0.72 3.35 5.10
C TYR A 34 0.70 3.80 5.47
N THR A 35 1.30 4.68 4.68
CA THR A 35 2.65 5.18 4.90
C THR A 35 2.64 6.64 5.34
N PHE A 36 3.73 7.05 5.99
CA PHE A 36 3.95 8.41 6.45
C PHE A 36 5.36 8.84 6.05
N GLY A 37 5.52 10.08 5.59
CA GLY A 37 6.81 10.66 5.23
C GLY A 37 6.88 11.11 3.77
N GLY A 38 8.11 11.22 3.25
CA GLY A 38 8.39 11.81 1.95
C GLY A 38 8.28 13.34 1.93
N ASP A 39 8.57 13.91 0.77
CA ASP A 39 8.56 15.35 0.56
C ASP A 39 7.13 15.87 0.35
N THR A 40 6.88 17.09 0.83
CA THR A 40 5.62 17.80 0.56
C THR A 40 5.55 18.18 -0.91
N LEU A 41 4.50 17.73 -1.60
CA LEU A 41 4.25 18.04 -3.01
C LEU A 41 3.39 19.29 -3.17
N GLY A 42 2.49 19.53 -2.22
CA GLY A 42 1.69 20.74 -2.16
C GLY A 42 0.91 20.82 -0.85
N THR A 43 0.50 22.04 -0.52
CA THR A 43 -0.32 22.34 0.65
C THR A 43 -1.53 23.14 0.20
N LEU A 44 -2.71 22.66 0.55
CA LEU A 44 -3.95 23.41 0.44
C LEU A 44 -4.18 24.18 1.73
N VAL A 45 -4.53 25.45 1.60
CA VAL A 45 -4.91 26.33 2.71
C VAL A 45 -6.40 26.59 2.60
N TYR A 46 -7.13 26.27 3.67
CA TYR A 46 -8.57 26.38 3.77
C TYR A 46 -9.01 27.77 4.23
N GLU A 47 -10.29 28.10 4.05
CA GLU A 47 -10.84 29.41 4.44
C GLU A 47 -10.82 29.69 5.95
N ASP A 48 -10.71 28.64 6.77
CA ASP A 48 -10.57 28.73 8.23
C ASP A 48 -9.10 28.80 8.70
N ASP A 49 -8.18 29.12 7.78
CA ASP A 49 -6.72 29.14 7.95
C ASP A 49 -6.10 27.78 8.32
N SER A 50 -6.86 26.67 8.30
CA SER A 50 -6.27 25.34 8.41
C SER A 50 -5.55 24.95 7.12
N ASP A 51 -4.66 23.95 7.19
CA ASP A 51 -3.93 23.45 6.04
C ASP A 51 -3.92 21.92 5.97
N ASN A 52 -3.75 21.40 4.75
CA ASN A 52 -3.52 19.98 4.51
C ASN A 52 -2.48 19.80 3.41
N SER A 53 -1.46 19.00 3.70
CA SER A 53 -0.34 18.75 2.80
C SER A 53 -0.41 17.36 2.21
N VAL A 54 -0.30 17.28 0.88
CA VAL A 54 -0.13 16.02 0.16
C VAL A 54 1.36 15.73 0.01
N LYS A 55 1.78 14.50 0.33
CA LYS A 55 3.20 14.10 0.33
C LYS A 55 3.48 12.91 -0.56
N ALA A 56 4.67 12.86 -1.15
CA ALA A 56 5.08 11.79 -2.05
C ALA A 56 5.23 10.40 -1.37
N GLY A 57 5.33 10.37 -0.04
CA GLY A 57 5.53 9.17 0.77
C GLY A 57 4.43 8.91 1.79
N SER A 58 3.39 9.74 1.83
CA SER A 58 2.25 9.56 2.72
C SER A 58 1.08 8.95 1.95
N GLY A 59 0.20 8.25 2.66
CA GLY A 59 -1.06 7.80 2.09
C GLY A 59 -1.22 6.29 2.00
N LEU A 60 -2.25 5.85 1.27
CA LEU A 60 -2.66 4.46 1.17
C LEU A 60 -1.90 3.75 0.05
N ILE A 61 -1.34 2.58 0.35
CA ILE A 61 -0.77 1.67 -0.65
C ILE A 61 -1.65 0.43 -0.73
N LEU A 62 -2.08 0.09 -1.94
CA LEU A 62 -2.75 -1.17 -2.26
C LEU A 62 -2.01 -1.84 -3.42
N GLY A 63 -1.87 -3.16 -3.37
CA GLY A 63 -1.17 -3.88 -4.41
C GLY A 63 -1.34 -5.38 -4.32
N GLY A 64 -0.71 -6.05 -5.26
CA GLY A 64 -0.64 -7.49 -5.30
C GLY A 64 0.60 -7.93 -6.06
N GLY A 65 0.91 -9.20 -5.90
CA GLY A 65 2.06 -9.78 -6.55
C GLY A 65 1.96 -11.27 -6.62
N PHE A 66 2.89 -11.84 -7.36
CA PHE A 66 3.09 -13.28 -7.39
C PHE A 66 4.58 -13.58 -7.36
N ASN A 67 4.88 -14.72 -6.78
CA ASN A 67 6.21 -15.28 -6.70
C ASN A 67 6.27 -16.54 -7.54
N TYR A 68 7.32 -16.70 -8.32
CA TYR A 68 7.59 -17.90 -9.09
C TYR A 68 8.93 -18.53 -8.67
N ALA A 69 8.88 -19.72 -8.10
CA ALA A 69 10.06 -20.51 -7.76
C ALA A 69 10.63 -21.16 -9.03
N LEU A 70 11.81 -20.72 -9.46
CA LEU A 70 12.53 -21.30 -10.59
C LEU A 70 13.32 -22.54 -10.18
N SER A 71 13.77 -22.58 -8.93
CA SER A 71 14.48 -23.72 -8.33
C SER A 71 14.26 -23.72 -6.81
N GLN A 72 14.89 -24.66 -6.09
CA GLN A 72 14.83 -24.71 -4.62
C GLN A 72 15.53 -23.53 -3.93
N THR A 73 16.31 -22.74 -4.67
CA THR A 73 17.16 -21.67 -4.13
C THR A 73 17.08 -20.39 -4.96
N PHE A 74 16.09 -20.27 -5.85
CA PHE A 74 15.99 -19.11 -6.72
C PHE A 74 14.56 -18.85 -7.14
N ASP A 75 14.13 -17.62 -6.91
CA ASP A 75 12.76 -17.15 -7.09
C ASP A 75 12.75 -15.82 -7.84
N ILE A 76 11.63 -15.55 -8.51
CA ILE A 76 11.31 -14.23 -9.05
C ILE A 76 9.99 -13.77 -8.46
N ARG A 77 10.01 -12.57 -7.86
CA ARG A 77 8.81 -11.87 -7.41
C ARG A 77 8.44 -10.76 -8.36
N LEU A 78 7.16 -10.69 -8.69
CA LEU A 78 6.55 -9.59 -9.42
C LEU A 78 5.50 -8.93 -8.52
N ASN A 79 5.60 -7.62 -8.31
CA ASN A 79 4.60 -6.85 -7.57
C ASN A 79 4.14 -5.65 -8.40
N ALA A 80 2.87 -5.28 -8.20
CA ALA A 80 2.29 -4.04 -8.69
C ALA A 80 1.47 -3.39 -7.56
N SER A 81 1.53 -2.08 -7.45
CA SER A 81 0.85 -1.32 -6.40
C SER A 81 0.44 0.07 -6.88
N ILE A 82 -0.61 0.59 -6.27
CA ILE A 82 -1.05 1.98 -6.35
C ILE A 82 -0.83 2.63 -4.99
N HIS A 83 -0.24 3.82 -4.98
CA HIS A 83 -0.03 4.65 -3.81
C HIS A 83 -0.81 5.96 -3.99
N LEU A 84 -1.68 6.30 -3.04
CA LEU A 84 -2.64 7.39 -3.13
C LEU A 84 -2.56 8.28 -1.89
N ASP A 85 -2.54 9.60 -2.11
CA ASP A 85 -2.70 10.63 -1.08
C ASP A 85 -3.52 11.77 -1.65
N SER A 86 -4.41 12.37 -0.87
CA SER A 86 -5.26 13.47 -1.35
C SER A 86 -5.58 14.46 -0.24
N ALA A 87 -5.76 15.71 -0.66
CA ALA A 87 -6.32 16.76 0.15
C ALA A 87 -7.43 17.44 -0.67
N ASP A 88 -8.65 17.38 -0.15
CA ASP A 88 -9.84 17.95 -0.77
C ASP A 88 -10.20 19.27 -0.08
N ALA A 89 -10.50 20.31 -0.84
CA ALA A 89 -11.02 21.60 -0.37
C ALA A 89 -12.16 22.11 -1.26
N GLU A 90 -13.03 22.97 -0.73
CA GLU A 90 -14.16 23.55 -1.49
C GLU A 90 -13.69 24.36 -2.71
N ASN A 91 -12.49 24.93 -2.63
CA ASN A 91 -11.87 25.77 -3.65
C ASN A 91 -10.80 25.05 -4.51
N GLY A 92 -10.54 23.75 -4.27
CA GLY A 92 -9.60 22.98 -5.08
C GLY A 92 -9.21 21.63 -4.48
N ASP A 93 -8.86 20.68 -5.36
CA ASP A 93 -8.35 19.37 -4.98
C ASP A 93 -6.86 19.23 -5.31
N LEU A 94 -6.14 18.50 -4.46
CA LEU A 94 -4.77 18.06 -4.70
C LEU A 94 -4.71 16.56 -4.49
N THR A 95 -4.34 15.83 -5.55
CA THR A 95 -4.21 14.37 -5.51
C THR A 95 -2.83 13.94 -5.95
N PHE A 96 -2.18 13.11 -5.13
CA PHE A 96 -1.01 12.34 -5.50
C PHE A 96 -1.41 10.89 -5.77
N SER A 97 -0.96 10.37 -6.91
CA SER A 97 -1.15 8.98 -7.30
C SER A 97 0.10 8.45 -7.97
N ARG A 98 0.57 7.29 -7.53
CA ARG A 98 1.72 6.60 -8.12
C ARG A 98 1.42 5.14 -8.30
N PHE A 99 1.44 4.68 -9.55
CA PHE A 99 1.54 3.27 -9.87
C PHE A 99 3.01 2.84 -9.85
N ALA A 100 3.32 1.77 -9.13
CA ALA A 100 4.65 1.20 -9.05
C ALA A 100 4.60 -0.29 -9.31
N TRP A 101 5.58 -0.79 -10.05
CA TRP A 101 5.79 -2.21 -10.27
C TRP A 101 7.25 -2.55 -10.04
N GLU A 102 7.50 -3.79 -9.65
CA GLU A 102 8.85 -4.29 -9.41
C GLU A 102 8.97 -5.75 -9.83
N ALA A 103 10.18 -6.10 -10.26
CA ALA A 103 10.58 -7.46 -10.57
C ALA A 103 11.89 -7.75 -9.83
N ILE A 104 11.84 -8.66 -8.86
CA ILE A 104 12.94 -8.93 -7.95
C ILE A 104 13.34 -10.40 -8.08
N PRO A 105 14.48 -10.71 -8.71
CA PRO A 105 15.11 -12.01 -8.53
C PRO A 105 15.75 -12.10 -7.14
N TYR A 106 15.60 -13.23 -6.46
CA TYR A 106 16.23 -13.47 -5.16
C TYR A 106 16.61 -14.95 -4.98
N TYR A 107 17.55 -15.21 -4.06
CA TYR A 107 18.14 -16.52 -3.77
C TYR A 107 18.01 -16.87 -2.29
#